data_AF-A0A2D7CLS1-F1
#
_entry.id   AF-A0A2D7CLS1-F1
#
_cell.length_a   1.000
_cell.length_b   1.000
_cell.length_c   1.000
_cell.angle_alpha   90.00
_cell.angle_beta   90.00
_cell.angle_gamma   90.00
#
_symmetry.space_group_name_H-M   'P 1'
#
loop_
_entity.id
_entity.type
_entity.pdbx_description
1 polymer ?
#
loop_
_entity_poly.entity_id
_entity_poly.type
_entity_poly.pdbx_seq_one_letter_code
_entity_poly.pdbx_strand_id
1 'polypeptide(L)'
;MNFDSVNCNPKPICKKLPIIIGGHSARAVKRAAEFGDGFFPATGMQNDLEFILGLLWKKMDEIGRELEEIEIMTGCPELLTSPSEEALKEIKNKQEQGIHRLVVPLDGLLPEMETNILRFGKEIIKEAQ
;
A
#
# COMPACT_ATOMS: atom_id res chain seq x y z
N MET A 1 3.35 -7.54 32.13
CA MET A 1 2.86 -6.15 32.25
C MET A 1 1.37 -6.20 32.51
N ASN A 2 0.84 -5.32 33.34
CA ASN A 2 -0.60 -5.22 33.61
C ASN A 2 -1.07 -3.77 33.41
N PHE A 3 -2.20 -3.57 32.74
CA PHE A 3 -2.73 -2.27 32.32
C PHE A 3 -4.14 -1.98 32.88
N ASP A 4 -4.54 -2.64 33.97
CA ASP A 4 -5.91 -2.63 34.54
C ASP A 4 -6.56 -1.25 34.76
N SER A 5 -5.77 -0.19 34.95
CA SER A 5 -6.26 1.17 35.24
C SER A 5 -5.99 2.20 34.14
N VAL A 6 -5.74 1.76 32.91
CA VAL A 6 -5.52 2.66 31.76
C VAL A 6 -6.78 2.75 30.91
N ASN A 7 -7.21 3.98 30.60
CA ASN A 7 -8.29 4.23 29.67
C ASN A 7 -7.85 5.22 28.58
N CYS A 8 -8.28 5.00 27.35
CA CYS A 8 -8.04 5.89 26.22
C CYS A 8 -9.40 6.29 25.63
N ASN A 9 -9.74 7.58 25.71
CA ASN A 9 -10.97 8.18 25.18
C ASN A 9 -10.62 9.45 24.39
N PRO A 10 -11.38 9.80 23.34
CA PRO A 10 -12.58 9.09 22.86
C PRO A 10 -12.23 7.76 22.18
N LYS A 11 -13.21 6.85 22.13
CA LYS A 11 -13.08 5.67 21.28
C LYS A 11 -13.24 6.11 19.81
N PRO A 12 -12.50 5.50 18.87
CA PRO A 12 -12.75 5.71 17.46
C PRO A 12 -14.22 5.46 17.13
N ILE A 13 -14.80 6.31 16.28
CA ILE A 13 -16.18 6.13 15.82
C ILE A 13 -16.31 4.85 14.97
N CYS A 14 -15.24 4.47 14.26
CA CYS A 14 -15.20 3.24 13.49
C CYS A 14 -15.05 2.00 14.39
N LYS A 15 -15.87 0.97 14.15
CA LYS A 15 -15.85 -0.30 14.91
C LYS A 15 -14.57 -1.12 14.70
N LYS A 16 -13.97 -1.04 13.51
CA LYS A 16 -12.72 -1.70 13.15
C LYS A 16 -11.76 -0.63 12.62
N LEU A 17 -10.58 -0.51 13.24
CA LEU A 17 -9.51 0.37 12.78
C LEU A 17 -8.54 -0.47 11.93
N PRO A 18 -8.35 -0.17 10.64
CA PRO A 18 -7.47 -0.97 9.79
C PRO A 18 -6.02 -0.86 10.25
N ILE A 19 -5.35 -2.00 10.40
CA ILE A 19 -3.94 -2.07 10.77
C ILE A 19 -3.11 -2.32 9.51
N ILE A 20 -2.39 -1.30 9.06
CA ILE A 20 -1.48 -1.40 7.91
C ILE A 20 -0.06 -1.65 8.42
N ILE A 21 0.55 -2.76 8.00
CA ILE A 21 1.91 -3.12 8.43
C ILE A 21 2.92 -2.62 7.39
N GLY A 22 3.88 -1.82 7.87
CA GLY A 22 4.99 -1.33 7.05
C GLY A 22 6.24 -2.21 7.10
N GLY A 23 7.00 -2.21 6.01
CA GLY A 23 8.36 -2.75 5.90
C GLY A 23 8.44 -4.15 5.27
N HIS A 24 9.63 -4.51 4.78
CA HIS A 24 9.86 -5.71 3.96
C HIS A 24 10.66 -6.82 4.67
N SER A 25 10.92 -6.69 5.98
CA SER A 25 11.58 -7.77 6.73
C SER A 25 10.66 -8.99 6.87
N ALA A 26 11.22 -10.19 7.01
CA ALA A 26 10.44 -11.40 7.27
C ALA A 26 9.51 -11.28 8.50
N ARG A 27 9.92 -10.51 9.53
CA ARG A 27 9.07 -10.20 10.69
C ARG A 27 7.91 -9.26 10.35
N ALA A 28 8.10 -8.33 9.42
CA ALA A 28 7.03 -7.46 8.95
C ALA A 28 6.01 -8.25 8.11
N VAL A 29 6.49 -9.08 7.17
CA VAL A 29 5.64 -9.98 6.38
C VAL A 29 4.81 -10.90 7.27
N LYS A 30 5.45 -11.54 8.26
CA LYS A 30 4.74 -12.39 9.23
C LYS A 30 3.62 -11.62 9.96
N ARG A 31 3.91 -10.41 10.47
CA ARG A 31 2.91 -9.59 11.15
C ARG A 31 1.77 -9.14 10.23
N ALA A 32 2.09 -8.84 8.96
CA ALA A 32 1.09 -8.49 7.96
C ALA A 32 0.14 -9.66 7.70
N ALA A 33 0.68 -10.87 7.51
CA ALA A 33 -0.12 -12.08 7.34
C ALA A 33 -1.00 -12.37 8.57
N GLU A 34 -0.46 -12.27 9.79
CA GLU A 34 -1.17 -12.64 11.02
C GLU A 34 -2.20 -11.58 11.48
N PHE A 35 -1.91 -10.29 11.29
CA PHE A 35 -2.67 -9.20 11.93
C PHE A 35 -3.00 -8.01 11.03
N GLY A 36 -2.42 -7.92 9.84
CA GLY A 36 -2.56 -6.76 8.97
C GLY A 36 -3.87 -6.80 8.19
N ASP A 37 -4.64 -5.71 8.24
CA ASP A 37 -5.70 -5.43 7.26
C ASP A 37 -5.12 -4.85 5.97
N GLY A 38 -3.88 -4.37 6.02
CA GLY A 38 -3.12 -3.96 4.85
C GLY A 38 -1.62 -4.15 5.02
N PHE A 39 -0.91 -4.11 3.90
CA PHE A 39 0.54 -4.25 3.85
C PHE A 39 1.17 -3.22 2.93
N PHE A 40 2.16 -2.50 3.46
CA PHE A 40 2.99 -1.56 2.71
C PHE A 40 4.46 -1.98 2.82
N PRO A 41 4.98 -2.78 1.87
CA PRO A 41 6.33 -3.34 1.94
C PRO A 41 7.44 -2.30 2.09
N ALA A 42 7.22 -1.07 1.59
CA ALA A 42 8.22 -0.01 1.55
C ALA A 42 9.58 -0.52 1.02
N THR A 43 9.54 -1.27 -0.08
CA THR A 43 10.71 -1.93 -0.69
C THR A 43 11.72 -0.94 -1.27
N GLY A 44 11.32 0.31 -1.51
CA GLY A 44 12.14 1.29 -2.24
C GLY A 44 12.39 0.82 -3.68
N MET A 45 13.47 1.33 -4.30
CA MET A 45 13.86 0.92 -5.67
C MET A 45 14.68 -0.37 -5.73
N GLN A 46 15.01 -1.00 -4.60
CA GLN A 46 16.06 -2.02 -4.53
C GLN A 46 15.58 -3.44 -4.21
N ASN A 47 14.30 -3.63 -3.90
CA ASN A 47 13.78 -4.94 -3.48
C ASN A 47 12.73 -5.48 -4.45
N ASP A 48 12.80 -6.78 -4.65
CA ASP A 48 11.85 -7.56 -5.44
C ASP A 48 10.50 -7.64 -4.71
N LEU A 49 9.55 -6.79 -5.15
CA LEU A 49 8.20 -6.77 -4.62
C LEU A 49 7.52 -8.14 -4.78
N GLU A 50 7.76 -8.83 -5.89
CA GLU A 50 7.17 -10.13 -6.18
C GLU A 50 7.63 -11.16 -5.15
N PHE A 51 8.93 -11.17 -4.81
CA PHE A 51 9.45 -12.02 -3.75
C PHE A 51 8.79 -11.75 -2.38
N ILE A 52 8.65 -10.48 -2.01
CA ILE A 52 8.04 -10.10 -0.73
C ILE A 52 6.56 -10.47 -0.66
N LEU A 53 5.82 -10.31 -1.76
CA LEU A 53 4.42 -10.74 -1.85
C LEU A 53 4.32 -12.26 -1.82
N GLY A 54 5.20 -12.99 -2.51
CA GLY A 54 5.24 -14.46 -2.43
C GLY A 54 5.45 -14.97 -1.00
N LEU A 55 6.29 -14.31 -0.21
CA LEU A 55 6.44 -14.62 1.21
C LEU A 55 5.16 -14.35 2.02
N LEU A 56 4.45 -13.26 1.73
CA LEU A 56 3.19 -12.93 2.39
C LEU A 56 2.13 -14.00 2.09
N TRP A 57 1.94 -14.34 0.83
CA TRP A 57 0.96 -15.33 0.37
C TRP A 57 1.21 -16.70 1.00
N LYS A 58 2.46 -17.16 1.01
CA LYS A 58 2.82 -18.39 1.70
C LYS A 58 2.47 -18.35 3.19
N LYS A 59 2.69 -17.22 3.86
CA LYS A 59 2.38 -17.08 5.29
C LYS A 59 0.88 -17.04 5.57
N MET A 60 0.09 -16.46 4.67
CA MET A 60 -1.37 -16.45 4.77
C MET A 60 -1.96 -17.84 4.54
N ASP A 61 -1.46 -18.58 3.53
CA ASP A 61 -1.82 -19.97 3.28
C ASP A 61 -1.51 -20.87 4.48
N GLU A 62 -0.31 -20.74 5.08
CA GLU A 62 0.09 -21.48 6.29
C GLU A 62 -0.87 -21.30 7.49
N ILE A 63 -1.59 -20.16 7.55
CA ILE A 63 -2.55 -19.86 8.65
C ILE A 63 -4.01 -19.96 8.21
N GLY A 64 -4.28 -20.39 6.97
CA GLY A 64 -5.63 -20.53 6.41
C GLY A 64 -6.37 -19.19 6.27
N ARG A 65 -5.67 -18.12 5.89
CA ARG A 65 -6.23 -16.79 5.69
C ARG A 65 -6.34 -16.48 4.20
N GLU A 66 -7.49 -15.96 3.78
CA GLU A 66 -7.76 -15.63 2.37
C GLU A 66 -7.02 -14.36 1.92
N LEU A 67 -6.61 -14.30 0.65
CA LEU A 67 -5.81 -13.19 0.11
C LEU A 67 -6.60 -11.87 0.10
N GLU A 68 -7.91 -11.94 -0.07
CA GLU A 68 -8.83 -10.80 -0.11
C GLU A 68 -8.98 -10.12 1.25
N GLU A 69 -8.50 -10.73 2.33
CA GLU A 69 -8.53 -10.14 3.66
C GLU A 69 -7.47 -9.06 3.89
N ILE A 70 -6.54 -8.85 2.96
CA ILE A 70 -5.46 -7.86 3.09
C ILE A 70 -5.34 -6.94 1.88
N GLU A 71 -5.33 -5.62 2.13
CA GLU A 71 -5.09 -4.61 1.10
C GLU A 71 -3.59 -4.42 0.87
N ILE A 72 -3.12 -4.61 -0.35
CA ILE A 72 -1.70 -4.41 -0.71
C ILE A 72 -1.47 -3.00 -1.26
N MET A 73 -0.48 -2.33 -0.67
CA MET A 73 -0.14 -0.94 -0.97
C MET A 73 1.34 -0.84 -1.37
N THR A 74 1.66 -0.09 -2.43
CA THR A 74 3.07 0.17 -2.82
C THR A 74 3.23 1.55 -3.45
N GLY A 75 4.47 2.00 -3.60
CA GLY A 75 4.80 3.13 -4.47
C GLY A 75 4.82 2.73 -5.95
N CYS A 76 4.69 3.71 -6.82
CA CYS A 76 4.84 3.55 -8.26
C CYS A 76 5.51 4.82 -8.83
N PRO A 77 6.86 4.86 -8.86
CA PRO A 77 7.62 6.02 -9.30
C PRO A 77 7.25 6.51 -10.71
N GLU A 78 6.84 5.59 -11.58
CA GLU A 78 6.46 5.83 -12.98
C GLU A 78 5.30 6.83 -13.10
N LEU A 79 4.43 6.92 -12.08
CA LEU A 79 3.34 7.90 -12.02
C LEU A 79 3.83 9.36 -11.97
N LEU A 80 5.08 9.58 -11.59
CA LEU A 80 5.67 10.91 -11.43
C LEU A 80 6.69 11.23 -12.53
N THR A 81 7.34 10.20 -13.09
CA THR A 81 8.45 10.38 -14.03
C THR A 81 8.07 10.13 -15.49
N SER A 82 7.01 9.36 -15.74
CA SER A 82 6.63 8.92 -17.08
C SER A 82 5.45 9.72 -17.66
N PRO A 83 5.29 9.76 -18.99
CA PRO A 83 4.08 10.28 -19.63
C PRO A 83 2.82 9.55 -19.16
N SER A 84 1.67 10.24 -19.22
CA SER A 84 0.40 9.74 -18.67
C SER A 84 -0.02 8.37 -19.23
N GLU A 85 0.24 8.09 -20.52
CA GLU A 85 -0.06 6.77 -21.12
C GLU A 85 0.76 5.62 -20.51
N GLU A 86 2.03 5.86 -20.19
CA GLU A 86 2.90 4.85 -19.57
C GLU A 86 2.54 4.65 -18.10
N ALA A 87 2.23 5.74 -17.39
CA ALA A 87 1.74 5.68 -16.02
C ALA A 87 0.45 4.84 -15.92
N LEU A 88 -0.50 5.01 -16.85
CA LEU A 88 -1.74 4.22 -16.90
C LEU A 88 -1.49 2.74 -17.18
N LYS A 89 -0.51 2.40 -18.03
CA LYS A 89 -0.10 1.01 -18.25
C LYS A 89 0.46 0.40 -16.97
N GLU A 90 1.30 1.15 -16.26
CA GLU A 90 1.90 0.65 -15.03
C GLU A 90 0.87 0.46 -13.92
N ILE A 91 -0.14 1.34 -13.81
CA ILE A 91 -1.26 1.14 -12.89
C ILE A 91 -1.95 -0.21 -13.14
N LYS A 92 -2.21 -0.56 -14.41
CA LYS A 92 -2.81 -1.86 -14.77
C LYS A 92 -1.90 -3.02 -14.41
N ASN A 93 -0.61 -2.93 -14.69
CA ASN A 93 0.36 -3.96 -14.30
C ASN A 93 0.35 -4.18 -12.78
N LYS A 94 0.30 -3.11 -11.99
CA LYS A 94 0.21 -3.19 -10.52
C LYS A 94 -1.09 -3.85 -10.06
N GLN A 95 -2.23 -3.54 -10.69
CA GLN A 95 -3.51 -4.19 -10.39
C GLN A 95 -3.45 -5.70 -10.65
N GLU A 96 -2.87 -6.12 -11.79
CA GLU A 96 -2.69 -7.54 -12.13
C GLU A 96 -1.75 -8.27 -11.15
N GLN A 97 -0.81 -7.55 -10.53
CA GLN A 97 0.05 -8.06 -9.44
C GLN A 97 -0.68 -8.14 -8.08
N GLY A 98 -1.96 -7.79 -8.01
CA GLY A 98 -2.74 -7.79 -6.76
C GLY A 98 -2.47 -6.56 -5.88
N ILE A 99 -1.95 -5.46 -6.45
CA ILE A 99 -1.83 -4.18 -5.75
C ILE A 99 -3.17 -3.46 -5.76
N HIS A 100 -3.61 -3.06 -4.57
CA HIS A 100 -4.91 -2.43 -4.36
C HIS A 100 -4.78 -0.90 -4.28
N ARG A 101 -3.66 -0.39 -3.76
CA ARG A 101 -3.44 1.06 -3.59
C ARG A 101 -2.03 1.48 -3.96
N LEU A 102 -1.95 2.55 -4.74
CA LEU A 102 -0.69 3.23 -5.04
C LEU A 102 -0.52 4.45 -4.14
N VAL A 103 0.64 4.54 -3.49
CA VAL A 103 1.03 5.67 -2.66
C VAL A 103 1.99 6.56 -3.46
N VAL A 104 1.57 7.78 -3.74
CA VAL A 104 2.31 8.74 -4.58
C VAL A 104 2.92 9.82 -3.69
N PRO A 105 4.25 9.96 -3.64
CA PRO A 105 4.88 11.01 -2.87
C PRO A 105 4.75 12.36 -3.60
N LEU A 106 4.48 13.43 -2.86
CA LEU A 106 4.12 14.75 -3.43
C LEU A 106 5.33 15.57 -3.90
N ASP A 107 6.53 15.21 -3.47
CA ASP A 107 7.78 15.85 -3.89
C ASP A 107 8.01 15.74 -5.40
N GLY A 108 7.56 14.64 -6.03
CA GLY A 108 7.56 14.50 -7.49
C GLY A 108 6.64 15.47 -8.24
N LEU A 109 5.78 16.22 -7.54
CA LEU A 109 4.89 17.23 -8.12
C LEU A 109 5.41 18.67 -7.93
N LEU A 110 6.55 18.86 -7.28
CA LEU A 110 7.19 20.18 -7.14
C LEU A 110 7.85 20.63 -8.47
N PRO A 111 8.03 21.95 -8.69
CA PRO A 111 7.69 23.06 -7.79
C PRO A 111 6.23 23.52 -7.88
N GLU A 112 5.54 23.29 -9.00
CA GLU A 112 4.15 23.75 -9.24
C GLU A 112 3.10 22.75 -8.71
N MET A 113 3.22 22.39 -7.43
CA MET A 113 2.44 21.30 -6.82
C MET A 113 0.92 21.44 -7.02
N GLU A 114 0.36 22.64 -6.89
CA GLU A 114 -1.09 22.86 -7.06
C GLU A 114 -1.56 22.51 -8.48
N THR A 115 -0.89 23.07 -9.49
CA THR A 115 -1.15 22.76 -10.90
C THR A 115 -0.94 21.28 -11.20
N ASN A 116 0.15 20.71 -10.69
CA ASN A 116 0.52 19.32 -10.94
C ASN A 116 -0.44 18.32 -10.30
N ILE A 117 -0.94 18.58 -9.08
CA ILE A 117 -1.98 17.75 -8.44
C ILE A 117 -3.27 17.78 -9.26
N LEU A 118 -3.69 18.95 -9.74
CA LEU A 118 -4.89 19.08 -10.55
C LEU A 118 -4.76 18.34 -11.89
N ARG A 119 -3.59 18.44 -12.54
CA ARG A 119 -3.28 17.69 -13.75
C ARG A 119 -3.28 16.18 -13.49
N PHE A 120 -2.61 15.73 -12.43
CA PHE A 120 -2.55 14.33 -12.03
C PHE A 120 -3.96 13.76 -11.78
N GLY A 121 -4.82 14.52 -11.12
CA GLY A 121 -6.22 14.12 -10.91
C GLY A 121 -7.00 13.91 -12.21
N LYS A 122 -6.77 14.77 -13.22
CA LYS A 122 -7.46 14.71 -14.51
C LYS A 122 -6.91 13.65 -15.45
N GLU A 123 -5.59 13.52 -15.51
CA GLU A 123 -4.92 12.68 -16.51
C GLU A 123 -4.64 11.26 -16.01
N ILE A 124 -4.45 11.08 -14.69
CA ILE A 124 -4.13 9.78 -14.09
C ILE A 124 -5.31 9.23 -13.30
N ILE A 125 -5.76 9.93 -12.25
CA ILE A 125 -6.77 9.37 -11.33
C ILE A 125 -8.09 9.09 -12.06
N LYS A 126 -8.57 10.04 -12.86
CA LYS A 126 -9.84 9.89 -13.58
C LYS A 126 -9.81 8.77 -14.62
N GLU A 127 -8.69 8.59 -15.31
CA GLU A 127 -8.55 7.61 -16.39
C GLU A 127 -8.21 6.20 -15.88
N ALA A 128 -7.77 6.09 -14.62
CA ALA A 128 -7.43 4.81 -13.97
C ALA A 128 -8.63 4.11 -13.29
N GLN A 129 -9.80 4.75 -13.24
CA GLN A 129 -11.03 4.23 -12.61
C GLN A 129 -11.77 3.19 -13.47
#